data_AF-A0A1F5AN38-F1
#
_entry.id   AF-A0A1F5AN38-F1
#
_cell.length_a   1.000
_cell.length_b   1.000
_cell.length_c   1.000
_cell.angle_alpha   90.00
_cell.angle_beta   90.00
_cell.angle_gamma   90.00
#
_symmetry.space_group_name_H-M   'P 1'
#
loop_
_entity.id
_entity.type
_entity.pdbx_description
1 polymer ?
#
loop_
_entity_poly.entity_id
_entity_poly.type
_entity_poly.pdbx_seq_one_letter_code
_entity_poly.pdbx_strand_id
1 'polypeptide(L)'
;MKRIICLLSVVLFLAAAASLAAPDKSKVYYVCNCKDDCTCNTISKEPGKCPCGEELAGMHLLAVEKDTAVFCRCGVDCTCERSKEDPDKCGCGEPVKKVSLKSKYVCACGESCQCGAISDKPGKCSCGTEMKQVK
;
A
#
# COMPACT_ATOMS: atom_id res chain seq x y z
N MET A 1 -21.74 -45.32 -50.43
CA MET A 1 -20.40 -45.61 -49.89
C MET A 1 -19.87 -44.36 -49.20
N LYS A 2 -19.47 -44.49 -47.92
CA LYS A 2 -18.32 -43.85 -47.23
C LYS A 2 -17.96 -42.43 -47.72
N ARG A 3 -18.06 -41.37 -46.92
CA ARG A 3 -17.22 -40.99 -45.75
C ARG A 3 -17.07 -39.44 -45.93
N ILE A 4 -17.10 -38.51 -44.98
CA ILE A 4 -16.35 -38.40 -43.73
C ILE A 4 -16.77 -37.05 -43.10
N ILE A 5 -17.22 -37.13 -41.84
CA ILE A 5 -16.84 -36.29 -40.69
C ILE A 5 -17.28 -34.81 -40.68
N CYS A 6 -18.35 -34.59 -39.91
CA CYS A 6 -18.63 -33.38 -39.14
C CYS A 6 -17.40 -32.92 -38.34
N LEU A 7 -16.74 -31.85 -38.76
CA LEU A 7 -15.79 -31.12 -37.93
C LEU A 7 -16.58 -30.07 -37.13
N LEU A 8 -16.93 -30.47 -35.90
CA LEU A 8 -17.45 -29.63 -34.83
C LEU A 8 -16.47 -28.47 -34.56
N SER A 9 -16.84 -27.29 -35.01
CA SER A 9 -16.26 -26.01 -34.60
C SER A 9 -16.68 -25.69 -33.15
N VAL A 10 -15.89 -26.13 -32.19
CA VAL A 10 -15.94 -25.65 -30.80
C VAL A 10 -14.71 -24.77 -30.57
N VAL A 11 -14.81 -23.50 -30.94
CA VAL A 11 -13.86 -22.47 -30.53
C VAL A 11 -14.27 -22.07 -29.11
N LEU A 12 -13.67 -22.75 -28.13
CA LEU A 12 -13.79 -22.42 -26.72
C LEU A 12 -13.07 -21.08 -26.47
N PHE A 13 -13.83 -19.99 -26.50
CA PHE A 13 -13.36 -18.68 -26.06
C PHE A 13 -13.06 -18.75 -24.55
N LEU A 14 -11.78 -18.90 -24.21
CA LEU A 14 -11.29 -18.63 -22.86
C LEU A 14 -11.44 -17.12 -22.59
N ALA A 15 -12.50 -16.75 -21.88
CA ALA A 15 -12.60 -15.44 -21.25
C ALA A 15 -11.60 -15.41 -20.08
N ALA A 16 -10.43 -14.80 -20.31
CA ALA A 16 -9.52 -14.43 -19.24
C ALA A 16 -10.18 -13.32 -18.40
N ALA A 17 -10.81 -13.70 -17.29
CA ALA A 17 -11.27 -12.77 -16.27
C ALA A 17 -10.04 -12.15 -15.59
N ALA A 18 -9.55 -11.04 -16.12
CA ALA A 18 -8.61 -10.19 -15.42
C ALA A 18 -9.33 -9.66 -14.16
N SER A 19 -8.98 -10.24 -13.01
CA SER A 19 -9.47 -9.77 -11.72
C SER A 19 -8.85 -8.41 -11.45
N LEU A 20 -9.61 -7.34 -11.66
CA LEU A 20 -9.21 -6.00 -11.24
C LEU A 20 -9.28 -5.97 -9.70
N ALA A 21 -8.12 -6.07 -9.05
CA ALA A 21 -8.02 -5.84 -7.61
C ALA A 21 -8.46 -4.41 -7.31
N ALA A 22 -9.52 -4.26 -6.53
CA ALA A 22 -9.98 -2.96 -6.07
C ALA A 22 -8.93 -2.32 -5.13
N PRO A 23 -8.79 -0.98 -5.11
CA PRO A 23 -7.87 -0.30 -4.22
C PRO A 23 -8.20 -0.57 -2.74
N ASP A 24 -7.23 -1.09 -2.01
CA ASP A 24 -7.33 -1.36 -0.58
C ASP A 24 -7.18 -0.06 0.21
N LYS A 25 -8.33 0.55 0.55
CA LYS A 25 -8.37 1.81 1.32
C LYS A 25 -7.79 1.67 2.72
N SER A 26 -7.64 0.45 3.26
CA SER A 26 -7.02 0.25 4.58
C SER A 26 -5.52 0.61 4.58
N LYS A 27 -4.88 0.59 3.40
CA LYS A 27 -3.49 0.97 3.18
C LYS A 27 -3.30 2.43 2.77
N VAL A 28 -4.38 3.21 2.72
CA VAL A 28 -4.28 4.65 2.46
C VAL A 28 -4.01 5.39 3.78
N TYR A 29 -3.04 6.30 3.72
CA TYR A 29 -2.72 7.23 4.79
C TYR A 29 -2.50 8.62 4.22
N TYR A 30 -2.83 9.64 5.01
CA TYR A 30 -2.55 11.03 4.71
C TYR A 30 -1.19 11.38 5.30
N VAL A 31 -0.22 11.58 4.43
CA VAL A 31 1.20 11.75 4.77
C VAL A 31 1.63 13.16 4.41
N CYS A 32 2.46 13.77 5.25
CA CYS A 32 2.99 15.09 4.98
C CYS A 32 3.69 15.15 3.61
N ASN A 33 3.23 16.05 2.75
CA ASN A 33 3.71 16.21 1.38
C ASN A 33 4.69 17.39 1.20
N CYS A 34 5.38 17.76 2.27
CA CYS A 34 6.48 18.71 2.19
C CYS A 34 7.62 18.16 1.31
N LYS A 35 8.45 19.08 0.79
CA LYS A 35 9.60 18.81 -0.08
C LYS A 35 10.61 17.86 0.60
N ASP A 36 11.53 17.31 -0.19
CA ASP A 36 12.35 16.18 0.24
C ASP A 36 13.38 16.51 1.35
N ASP A 37 13.61 17.79 1.66
CA ASP A 37 14.42 18.27 2.79
C ASP A 37 13.65 18.26 4.14
N CYS A 38 12.36 17.97 4.10
CA CYS A 38 11.49 18.03 5.27
C CYS A 38 11.56 16.77 6.13
N THR A 39 11.79 16.97 7.43
CA THR A 39 11.90 15.92 8.45
C THR A 39 10.57 15.54 9.10
N CYS A 40 9.44 16.07 8.59
CA CYS A 40 8.13 15.76 9.12
C CYS A 40 7.77 14.30 8.88
N ASN A 41 7.43 13.61 9.96
CA ASN A 41 6.98 12.22 9.93
C ASN A 41 5.48 12.08 10.23
N THR A 42 4.70 13.13 9.92
CA THR A 42 3.27 13.16 10.16
C THR A 42 2.56 12.23 9.19
N ILE A 43 1.80 11.30 9.76
CA ILE A 43 0.94 10.34 9.07
C ILE A 43 -0.40 10.34 9.81
N SER A 44 -1.50 10.28 9.07
CA SER A 44 -2.86 10.24 9.60
C SER A 44 -3.74 9.27 8.80
N LYS A 45 -4.84 8.81 9.40
CA LYS A 45 -5.91 8.10 8.67
C LYS A 45 -6.88 9.04 7.97
N GLU A 46 -6.84 10.32 8.30
CA GLU A 46 -7.74 11.35 7.78
C GLU A 46 -6.96 12.51 7.15
N PRO A 47 -7.53 13.19 6.14
CA PRO A 47 -6.92 14.41 5.59
C PRO A 47 -6.74 15.48 6.66
N GLY A 48 -5.82 16.40 6.40
CA GLY A 48 -5.60 17.54 7.28
C GLY A 48 -4.28 18.23 6.97
N LYS A 49 -3.86 19.10 7.89
CA LYS A 49 -2.60 19.84 7.79
C LYS A 49 -1.51 19.19 8.62
N CYS A 50 -0.31 19.14 8.07
CA CYS A 50 0.89 18.85 8.84
C CYS A 50 1.28 20.06 9.72
N PRO A 51 1.88 19.85 10.91
CA PRO A 51 2.43 20.94 11.72
C PRO A 51 3.43 21.87 11.01
N CYS A 52 4.06 21.45 9.90
CA CYS A 52 4.90 22.33 9.09
C CYS A 52 4.12 23.28 8.16
N GLY A 53 2.79 23.21 8.13
CA GLY A 53 1.91 24.07 7.34
C GLY A 53 1.42 23.46 6.03
N GLU A 54 2.09 22.42 5.53
CA GLU A 54 1.70 21.70 4.31
C GLU A 54 0.48 20.80 4.51
N GLU A 55 -0.28 20.55 3.45
CA GLU A 55 -1.38 19.59 3.46
C GLU A 55 -0.84 18.15 3.51
N LEU A 56 -1.57 17.27 4.19
CA LEU A 56 -1.32 15.83 4.13
C LEU A 56 -1.90 15.29 2.82
N ALA A 57 -1.05 14.67 1.99
CA ALA A 57 -1.49 14.02 0.77
C ALA A 57 -1.85 12.56 1.04
N GLY A 58 -2.96 12.09 0.45
CA GLY A 58 -3.32 10.68 0.48
C GLY A 58 -2.30 9.86 -0.32
N MET A 59 -1.65 8.90 0.34
CA MET A 59 -0.64 8.03 -0.24
C MET A 59 -0.94 6.58 0.11
N HIS A 60 -0.49 5.67 -0.75
CA HIS A 60 -0.70 4.23 -0.59
C HIS A 60 0.50 3.58 0.09
N LEU A 61 0.26 2.86 1.19
CA LEU A 61 1.29 2.14 1.93
C LEU A 61 1.69 0.87 1.17
N LEU A 62 2.94 0.82 0.73
CA LEU A 62 3.53 -0.32 0.04
C LEU A 62 4.09 -1.35 1.03
N ALA A 63 4.74 -0.88 2.09
CA ALA A 63 5.33 -1.75 3.10
C ALA A 63 5.60 -0.99 4.41
N VAL A 64 5.74 -1.76 5.49
CA VAL A 64 6.37 -1.31 6.74
C VAL A 64 7.64 -2.14 6.91
N GLU A 65 8.78 -1.49 6.84
CA GLU A 65 10.11 -2.10 6.93
C GLU A 65 10.79 -1.59 8.20
N LYS A 66 10.98 -2.48 9.19
CA LYS A 66 11.51 -2.14 10.52
C LYS A 66 10.72 -1.01 11.20
N ASP A 67 11.24 0.21 11.15
CA ASP A 67 10.73 1.44 11.75
C ASP A 67 10.31 2.47 10.71
N THR A 68 10.19 2.07 9.43
CA THR A 68 9.93 2.96 8.31
C THR A 68 8.70 2.49 7.54
N ALA A 69 7.73 3.38 7.34
CA ALA A 69 6.66 3.17 6.38
C ALA A 69 7.10 3.67 5.01
N VAL A 70 6.75 2.92 3.97
CA VAL A 70 7.10 3.25 2.60
C VAL A 70 5.84 3.41 1.77
N PHE A 71 5.70 4.57 1.15
CA PHE A 71 4.49 5.01 0.48
C PHE A 71 4.71 5.26 -1.01
N CYS A 72 3.71 4.90 -1.81
CA CYS A 72 3.55 5.36 -3.18
C CYS A 72 2.75 6.67 -3.20
N ARG A 73 3.23 7.65 -3.97
CA ARG A 73 2.64 8.99 -4.04
C ARG A 73 1.48 9.11 -5.05
N CYS A 74 1.05 8.01 -5.68
CA CYS A 74 0.02 8.03 -6.73
C CYS A 74 -1.41 8.39 -6.26
N GLY A 75 -1.62 8.62 -4.96
CA GLY A 75 -2.93 9.02 -4.44
C GLY A 75 -3.70 7.90 -3.75
N VAL A 76 -4.93 8.22 -3.37
CA VAL A 76 -5.82 7.36 -2.58
C VAL A 76 -6.39 6.16 -3.35
N ASP A 77 -6.38 6.21 -4.68
CA ASP A 77 -6.86 5.14 -5.56
C ASP A 77 -5.71 4.31 -6.14
N CYS A 78 -4.48 4.51 -5.63
CA CYS A 78 -3.31 3.74 -6.04
C CYS A 78 -3.45 2.26 -5.66
N THR A 79 -3.17 1.39 -6.63
CA THR A 79 -3.12 -0.07 -6.49
C THR A 79 -1.72 -0.63 -6.73
N CYS A 80 -0.71 0.24 -6.83
CA CYS A 80 0.64 -0.17 -7.15
C CYS A 80 1.26 -0.99 -6.01
N GLU A 81 2.03 -2.01 -6.37
CA GLU A 81 2.94 -2.69 -5.46
C GLU A 81 4.32 -2.02 -5.47
N ARG A 82 5.20 -2.40 -4.54
CA ARG A 82 6.61 -1.97 -4.60
C ARG A 82 7.26 -2.54 -5.85
N SER A 83 8.13 -1.76 -6.51
CA SER A 83 8.93 -2.29 -7.62
C SER A 83 9.80 -3.45 -7.13
N LYS A 84 9.83 -4.53 -7.92
CA LYS A 84 10.65 -5.73 -7.67
C LYS A 84 12.10 -5.53 -8.12
N GLU A 85 12.34 -4.57 -9.01
CA GLU A 85 13.64 -4.27 -9.61
C GLU A 85 14.39 -3.22 -8.79
N ASP A 86 13.67 -2.23 -8.27
CA ASP A 86 14.22 -1.09 -7.55
C ASP A 86 13.37 -0.80 -6.30
N PRO A 87 13.80 -1.21 -5.10
CA PRO A 87 13.02 -1.02 -3.87
C PRO A 87 12.84 0.46 -3.49
N ASP A 88 13.55 1.40 -4.13
CA ASP A 88 13.32 2.84 -3.92
C ASP A 88 12.25 3.43 -4.85
N LYS A 89 11.59 2.58 -5.66
CA LYS A 89 10.50 2.96 -6.54
C LYS A 89 9.21 2.20 -6.28
N CYS A 90 8.11 2.90 -6.50
CA CYS A 90 6.79 2.31 -6.62
C CYS A 90 6.69 1.55 -7.96
N GLY A 91 5.76 0.60 -8.08
CA GLY A 91 5.56 -0.17 -9.32
C GLY A 91 5.17 0.67 -10.54
N CYS A 92 4.76 1.93 -10.33
CA CYS A 92 4.54 2.91 -11.40
C CYS A 92 5.83 3.59 -11.91
N GLY A 93 6.98 3.34 -11.29
CA GLY A 93 8.28 3.94 -11.64
C GLY A 93 8.66 5.19 -10.83
N GLU A 94 7.71 5.80 -10.10
CA GLU A 94 7.98 6.97 -9.27
C GLU A 94 8.73 6.63 -7.97
N PRO A 95 9.56 7.54 -7.43
CA PRO A 95 10.23 7.34 -6.15
C PRO A 95 9.23 7.16 -5.00
N VAL A 96 9.55 6.25 -4.07
CA VAL A 96 8.76 6.07 -2.85
C VAL A 96 9.03 7.16 -1.83
N LYS A 97 8.03 7.50 -1.01
CA LYS A 97 8.23 8.30 0.22
C LYS A 97 8.49 7.37 1.38
N LYS A 98 9.63 7.55 2.07
CA LYS A 98 9.96 6.87 3.32
C LYS A 98 9.63 7.79 4.49
N VAL A 99 8.96 7.26 5.51
CA VAL A 99 8.58 8.00 6.71
C VAL A 99 8.92 7.20 7.95
N SER A 100 9.60 7.83 8.90
CA SER A 100 9.91 7.18 10.17
C SER A 100 8.64 6.99 10.99
N LEU A 101 8.47 5.80 11.54
CA LEU A 101 7.38 5.42 12.43
C LEU A 101 7.74 5.55 13.90
N LYS A 102 8.85 6.21 14.25
CA LYS A 102 9.23 6.42 15.66
C LYS A 102 8.08 7.01 16.46
N SER A 103 7.87 6.45 17.65
CA SER A 103 6.76 6.78 18.55
C SER A 103 5.36 6.45 18.01
N LYS A 104 5.24 5.74 16.88
CA LYS A 104 3.99 5.15 16.41
C LYS A 104 3.89 3.68 16.84
N TYR A 105 2.71 3.11 16.66
CA TYR A 105 2.41 1.71 16.91
C TYR A 105 2.15 1.01 15.57
N VAL A 106 2.74 -0.17 15.39
CA VAL A 106 2.55 -1.04 14.23
C VAL A 106 2.05 -2.40 14.66
N CYS A 107 1.31 -3.10 13.81
CA CYS A 107 0.84 -4.44 14.12
C CYS A 107 2.02 -5.40 14.40
N ALA A 108 1.94 -6.19 15.48
CA ALA A 108 3.02 -7.08 15.89
C ALA A 108 3.01 -8.47 15.20
N CYS A 109 2.27 -8.66 14.09
CA CYS A 109 2.26 -9.93 13.36
C CYS A 109 3.60 -10.26 12.67
N GLY A 110 4.59 -9.35 12.70
CA GLY A 110 5.91 -9.56 12.11
C GLY A 110 6.00 -9.09 10.66
N GLU A 111 7.12 -9.43 10.00
CA GLU A 111 7.49 -8.92 8.67
C GLU A 111 6.55 -9.37 7.54
N SER A 112 5.80 -10.47 7.75
CA SER A 112 4.79 -10.96 6.81
C SER A 112 3.42 -10.27 6.95
N CYS A 113 3.30 -9.30 7.87
CA CYS A 113 2.02 -8.65 8.14
C CYS A 113 1.57 -7.74 6.99
N GLN A 114 0.53 -8.14 6.27
CA GLN A 114 0.02 -7.38 5.14
C GLN A 114 -1.02 -6.31 5.50
N CYS A 115 -1.43 -6.22 6.78
CA CYS A 115 -2.46 -5.25 7.19
C CYS A 115 -1.97 -3.79 7.13
N GLY A 116 -0.66 -3.57 7.28
CA GLY A 116 -0.08 -2.23 7.25
C GLY A 116 -0.66 -1.27 8.30
N ALA A 117 -1.19 -1.77 9.42
CA ALA A 117 -1.81 -0.95 10.44
C ALA A 117 -0.77 -0.13 11.21
N ILE A 118 -0.95 1.18 11.20
CA ILE A 118 -0.15 2.20 11.90
C ILE A 118 -1.10 3.04 12.75
N SER A 119 -0.74 3.30 14.00
CA SER A 119 -1.55 4.03 14.96
C SER A 119 -0.70 4.99 15.81
N ASP A 120 -1.28 6.12 16.20
CA ASP A 120 -0.70 7.02 17.19
C ASP A 120 -0.86 6.53 18.64
N LYS A 121 -1.79 5.59 18.84
CA LYS A 121 -2.18 5.09 20.16
C LYS A 121 -1.89 3.59 20.27
N PRO A 122 -1.54 3.10 21.48
CA PRO A 122 -1.48 1.67 21.74
C PRO A 122 -2.86 1.02 21.55
N GLY A 123 -2.87 -0.29 21.30
CA GLY A 123 -4.10 -1.07 21.20
C GLY A 123 -3.92 -2.35 20.41
N LYS A 124 -5.04 -2.99 20.07
CA LYS A 124 -5.09 -4.17 19.21
C LYS A 124 -5.29 -3.76 17.75
N CYS A 125 -4.56 -4.42 16.85
CA CYS A 125 -4.84 -4.36 15.42
C CYS A 125 -6.17 -5.07 15.11
N SER A 126 -6.78 -4.77 13.96
CA SER A 126 -8.01 -5.42 13.48
C SER A 126 -7.88 -6.93 13.32
N CYS A 127 -6.65 -7.45 13.15
CA CYS A 127 -6.38 -8.89 13.16
C CYS A 127 -6.34 -9.53 14.56
N GLY A 128 -6.57 -8.75 15.62
CA GLY A 128 -6.61 -9.19 17.03
C GLY A 128 -5.26 -9.17 17.75
N THR A 129 -4.15 -9.01 17.04
CA THR A 129 -2.80 -8.93 17.60
C THR A 129 -2.54 -7.58 18.26
N GLU A 130 -1.83 -7.56 19.39
CA GLU A 130 -1.38 -6.32 20.03
C GLU A 130 -0.45 -5.52 19.09
N MET A 131 -0.58 -4.19 19.11
CA MET A 131 0.33 -3.33 18.39
C MET A 131 1.60 -3.08 19.19
N LYS A 132 2.74 -3.09 18.51
CA LYS A 132 4.06 -2.81 19.07
C LYS A 132 4.44 -1.36 18.81
N GLN A 133 4.91 -0.67 19.83
CA GLN A 133 5.49 0.66 19.68
C GLN A 133 6.85 0.58 18.97
N VAL A 134 7.05 1.42 17.98
CA VAL A 134 8.33 1.63 17.30
C VAL A 134 9.16 2.62 18.13
N LYS A 135 10.36 2.20 18.53
CA LYS A 135 11.28 2.96 19.39
C LYS A 135 12.32 3.71 18.55
#